data_AF-A0A2K6GNA7-F1
#
_entry.id   AF-A0A2K6GNA7-F1
#
_cell.length_a   1.000
_cell.length_b   1.000
_cell.length_c   1.000
_cell.angle_alpha   90.00
_cell.angle_beta   90.00
_cell.angle_gamma   90.00
#
_symmetry.space_group_name_H-M   'P 1'
#
loop_
_entity.id
_entity.type
_entity.pdbx_description
1 polymer ?
#
loop_
_entity_poly.entity_id
_entity_poly.type
_entity_poly.pdbx_seq_one_letter_code
_entity_poly.pdbx_strand_id
1 'polypeptide(L)' 'GCPRDFSPVCGSDMSTYPNECTLCMKIREDGHDIKIIRDEPC' A
#
# COMPACT_ATOMS: atom_id res chain seq x y z
N GLY A 1 5.82 -9.72 -10.00
CA GLY A 1 6.70 -9.54 -8.83
C GLY A 1 6.82 -8.06 -8.55
N CYS A 2 6.95 -7.68 -7.27
CA CYS A 2 6.98 -6.30 -6.81
C CYS A 2 8.43 -5.82 -6.59
N PRO A 3 8.81 -4.58 -6.93
CA PRO A 3 10.13 -4.05 -6.61
C PRO A 3 10.35 -4.03 -5.09
N ARG A 4 11.61 -4.19 -4.69
CA ARG A 4 12.04 -4.13 -3.27
C ARG A 4 12.34 -2.70 -2.81
N ASP A 5 11.94 -1.71 -3.59
CA ASP A 5 12.01 -0.31 -3.21
C ASP A 5 11.14 -0.06 -1.98
N PHE A 6 11.75 0.60 -1.00
CA PHE A 6 11.09 1.00 0.23
C PHE A 6 10.60 2.44 0.06
N SER A 7 9.30 2.58 -0.19
CA SER A 7 8.62 3.85 -0.42
C SER A 7 7.28 3.80 0.31
N PRO A 8 7.29 3.94 1.64
CA PRO A 8 6.14 3.63 2.46
C PRO A 8 4.97 4.56 2.18
N VAL A 9 3.77 4.01 2.03
CA VAL A 9 2.54 4.77 1.77
C VAL A 9 1.47 4.43 2.81
N CYS A 10 0.70 5.42 3.20
CA CYS A 10 -0.44 5.27 4.10
C CYS A 10 -1.70 4.95 3.29
N GLY A 11 -2.29 3.80 3.56
CA GLY A 11 -3.57 3.37 2.97
C GLY A 11 -4.77 4.01 3.67
N SER A 12 -5.91 4.02 2.98
CA SER A 12 -7.20 4.49 3.51
C SER A 12 -7.77 3.61 4.62
N ASP A 13 -7.15 2.45 4.84
CA ASP A 13 -7.39 1.52 5.94
C ASP A 13 -6.55 1.85 7.19
N MET A 14 -5.81 2.98 7.18
CA MET A 14 -4.84 3.36 8.20
C MET A 14 -3.67 2.37 8.36
N SER A 15 -3.39 1.55 7.34
CA SER A 15 -2.22 0.68 7.31
C SER A 15 -1.09 1.29 6.48
N THR A 16 0.14 1.11 6.95
CA THR A 16 1.34 1.51 6.20
C THR A 16 1.82 0.36 5.32
N TYR A 17 1.95 0.64 4.03
CA TYR A 17 2.40 -0.30 3.02
C TYR A 17 3.84 0.03 2.62
N PRO A 18 4.74 -0.96 2.54
CA PRO A 18 6.15 -0.72 2.19
C PRO A 18 6.38 -0.03 0.84
N ASN A 19 5.45 -0.22 -0.11
CA ASN A 19 5.38 0.51 -1.37
C ASN A 19 3.99 0.39 -2.02
N GLU A 20 3.72 1.25 -3.00
CA GLU A 20 2.48 1.23 -3.81
C GLU A 20 2.17 -0.16 -4.38
N CYS A 21 3.18 -0.89 -4.82
CA CYS A 21 2.97 -2.19 -5.43
C CYS A 21 2.56 -3.26 -4.40
N THR A 22 3.07 -3.22 -3.16
CA THR A 22 2.59 -4.07 -2.06
C THR A 22 1.16 -3.75 -1.67
N LEU A 23 0.78 -2.47 -1.69
CA LEU A 23 -0.61 -2.05 -1.54
C LEU A 23 -1.48 -2.62 -2.67
N CYS A 24 -1.06 -2.50 -3.93
CA CYS A 24 -1.77 -3.05 -5.07
C CYS A 24 -1.95 -4.57 -4.98
N MET A 25 -0.96 -5.30 -4.47
CA MET A 25 -1.12 -6.74 -4.24
C MET A 25 -2.12 -7.02 -3.12
N LYS A 26 -2.08 -6.25 -2.03
CA LYS A 26 -3.06 -6.38 -0.93
C LYS A 26 -4.49 -6.15 -1.41
N ILE A 27 -4.72 -5.14 -2.25
CA ILE A 27 -6.03 -4.87 -2.88
C ILE A 27 -6.51 -6.08 -3.68
N ARG A 28 -5.60 -6.76 -4.40
CA ARG A 28 -5.92 -7.94 -5.22
C ARG A 28 -6.15 -9.19 -4.38
N GLU A 29 -5.49 -9.33 -3.22
CA GLU A 29 -5.63 -10.48 -2.32
C GLU A 29 -6.87 -10.36 -1.41
N ASP A 30 -7.07 -9.20 -0.79
CA ASP A 30 -8.16 -9.00 0.17
C ASP A 30 -9.45 -8.46 -0.47
N GLY A 31 -9.39 -7.98 -1.71
CA GLY A 31 -10.53 -7.40 -2.42
C GLY A 31 -11.02 -6.06 -1.83
N HIS A 32 -10.24 -5.44 -0.94
CA HIS A 32 -10.55 -4.14 -0.35
C HIS A 32 -10.11 -2.99 -1.27
N ASP A 33 -10.95 -1.96 -1.40
CA ASP A 33 -10.64 -0.71 -2.11
C ASP A 33 -9.76 0.20 -1.24
N ILE A 34 -8.48 -0.18 -1.08
CA ILE A 34 -7.51 0.58 -0.28
C ILE A 34 -6.86 1.63 -1.16
N LYS A 35 -7.02 2.91 -0.82
CA LYS A 35 -6.45 4.04 -1.56
C LYS A 35 -5.29 4.64 -0.79
N ILE A 36 -4.30 5.17 -1.50
CA ILE A 36 -3.23 5.93 -0.85
C ILE A 36 -3.82 7.26 -0.36
N ILE A 37 -3.71 7.52 0.94
CA ILE A 37 -4.09 8.80 1.53
C ILE A 37 -2.87 9.71 1.72
N ARG A 38 -1.68 9.13 1.95
CA ARG A 38 -0.40 9.85 2.08
C ARG A 38 0.73 9.01 1.51
N ASP A 39 1.67 9.66 0.86
CA ASP A 39 2.95 9.12 0.36
C ASP A 39 4.02 8.91 1.45
N GLU A 40 3.58 8.85 2.71
CA GLU A 40 4.39 8.65 3.92
C GLU A 40 3.72 7.59 4.79
N PRO A 41 4.41 7.00 5.78
CA PRO A 41 3.78 6.12 6.76
C PRO A 41 2.57 6.77 7.45
N CYS A 42 1.52 5.96 7.64
CA CYS A 42 0.69 6.07 8.84
C CYS A 42 1.57 5.68 10.05
#